data_AF-A0A382PYD2-F1
#
_entry.id   AF-A0A382PYD2-F1
#
_cell.length_a   1.000
_cell.length_b   1.000
_cell.length_c   1.000
_cell.angle_alpha   90.00
_cell.angle_beta   90.00
_cell.angle_gamma   90.00
#
_symmetry.space_group_name_H-M   'P 1'
#
loop_
_entity.id
_entity.type
_entity.pdbx_description
1 polymer ?
#
loop_
_entity_poly.entity_id
_entity_poly.type
_entity_poly.pdbx_seq_one_letter_code
_entity_poly.pdbx_strand_id
1 'polypeptide(L)'
;MHIVDKIINNYQTNNNLYIGEKVTISNHMIQTAMLAEKNHSSKSLICACLLHDYGHFVIEDPDLLVLKSLDGKHEDVGYDFLKDYFKPE
;
A
#
# COMPACT_ATOMS: atom_id res chain seq x y z
N MET A 1 16.49 -2.29 10.67
CA MET A 1 15.32 -1.38 10.63
C MET A 1 14.09 -2.24 10.81
N HIS A 2 13.21 -1.92 11.76
CA HIS A 2 12.00 -2.72 11.99
C HIS A 2 11.06 -2.55 10.78
N ILE A 3 10.33 -3.59 10.38
CA ILE A 3 9.45 -3.51 9.20
C ILE A 3 8.43 -2.38 9.32
N VAL A 4 7.92 -2.14 10.52
CA VAL A 4 6.99 -1.04 10.81
C VAL A 4 7.63 0.32 10.52
N ASP A 5 8.90 0.53 10.87
CA ASP A 5 9.60 1.80 10.60
C ASP A 5 9.72 2.03 9.08
N LYS A 6 10.00 0.96 8.32
CA LYS A 6 10.05 1.03 6.85
C LYS A 6 8.71 1.39 6.25
N ILE A 7 7.64 0.78 6.75
CA ILE A 7 6.27 1.07 6.33
C ILE A 7 5.97 2.54 6.60
N ILE A 8 6.16 3.02 7.84
CA ILE A 8 5.91 4.41 8.23
C ILE A 8 6.70 5.39 7.35
N ASN A 9 7.99 5.12 7.12
CA ASN A 9 8.82 5.96 6.27
C ASN A 9 8.28 6.04 4.83
N ASN A 10 7.78 4.94 4.27
CA ASN A 10 7.20 4.95 2.93
C ASN A 10 5.92 5.81 2.86
N TYR A 11 5.04 5.75 3.87
CA TYR A 11 3.87 6.65 3.93
C TYR A 11 4.25 8.13 4.01
N GLN A 12 5.35 8.44 4.71
CA GLN A 12 5.79 9.83 4.91
C GLN A 12 6.51 10.41 3.68
N THR A 13 7.19 9.57 2.91
CA THR A 13 8.05 10.01 1.80
C THR A 13 7.42 9.83 0.43
N ASN A 14 6.45 8.92 0.28
CA ASN A 14 5.75 8.73 -0.98
C ASN A 14 4.53 9.65 -1.09
N ASN A 15 4.65 10.64 -1.97
CA ASN A 15 3.61 11.63 -2.26
C ASN A 15 3.03 11.47 -3.68
N ASN A 16 3.23 10.30 -4.30
CA ASN A 16 2.75 10.06 -5.66
C ASN A 16 1.22 10.01 -5.66
N LEU A 17 0.63 10.66 -6.65
CA LEU A 17 -0.80 10.53 -6.91
C LEU A 17 -1.12 9.07 -7.24
N TYR A 18 -2.24 8.61 -6.72
CA TYR A 18 -2.82 7.35 -7.13
C TYR A 18 -3.20 7.47 -8.61
N ILE A 19 -2.84 6.45 -9.39
CA ILE A 19 -2.81 6.53 -10.85
C ILE A 19 -4.20 6.89 -11.38
N GLY A 20 -4.36 8.11 -11.91
CA GLY A 20 -5.64 8.62 -12.45
C GLY A 20 -6.56 9.30 -11.45
N GLU A 21 -6.22 9.34 -10.15
CA GLU A 21 -7.06 9.88 -9.09
C GLU A 21 -6.45 11.14 -8.44
N LYS A 22 -7.31 12.00 -7.89
CA LYS A 22 -6.90 13.22 -7.18
C LYS A 22 -6.58 12.97 -5.70
N VAL A 23 -6.01 11.82 -5.38
CA VAL A 23 -5.59 11.40 -4.05
C VAL A 23 -4.21 10.75 -4.15
N THR A 24 -3.37 10.84 -3.12
CA THR A 24 -2.10 10.11 -3.10
C THR A 24 -2.33 8.65 -2.73
N ILE A 25 -1.42 7.76 -3.14
CA ILE A 25 -1.47 6.33 -2.76
C ILE A 25 -1.53 6.17 -1.23
N SER A 26 -0.70 6.94 -0.51
CA SER A 26 -0.71 7.01 0.95
C SER A 26 -2.08 7.41 1.53
N ASN A 27 -2.70 8.47 1.00
CA ASN A 27 -3.99 8.94 1.50
C ASN A 27 -5.13 7.96 1.20
N HIS A 28 -5.13 7.33 0.03
CA HIS A 28 -6.11 6.29 -0.32
C HIS A 28 -6.08 5.13 0.68
N MET A 29 -4.89 4.59 0.97
CA MET A 29 -4.71 3.51 1.94
C MET A 29 -5.09 3.93 3.37
N ILE A 30 -4.70 5.13 3.80
CA ILE A 30 -5.06 5.66 5.13
C ILE A 30 -6.58 5.84 5.26
N GLN A 31 -7.23 6.46 4.28
CA GLN A 31 -8.68 6.66 4.29
C GLN A 31 -9.43 5.32 4.35
N THR A 32 -8.97 4.33 3.58
CA THR A 32 -9.54 2.97 3.60
C THR A 32 -9.43 2.35 4.99
N ALA A 33 -8.26 2.43 5.63
CA ALA A 33 -8.05 1.94 7.00
C ALA A 33 -8.91 2.68 8.04
N MET A 34 -9.03 4.01 7.94
CA MET A 34 -9.87 4.83 8.82
C MET A 34 -11.35 4.47 8.70
N LEU A 35 -11.84 4.16 7.50
CA LEU A 35 -13.21 3.70 7.30
C LEU A 35 -13.44 2.31 7.92
N ALA A 36 -12.48 1.39 7.78
CA ALA A 36 -12.54 0.08 8.43
C ALA A 36 -12.58 0.22 9.96
N GLU A 37 -11.74 1.10 10.52
CA GLU A 37 -11.71 1.42 11.95
C GLU A 37 -13.02 2.03 12.43
N LYS A 38 -13.57 3.01 11.71
CA LYS A 38 -14.86 3.64 12.00
C LYS A 38 -16.02 2.63 12.00
N ASN A 39 -15.92 1.59 11.19
CA ASN A 39 -16.88 0.50 11.13
C ASN A 39 -16.63 -0.61 12.18
N HIS A 40 -15.74 -0.38 13.14
CA HIS A 40 -15.37 -1.34 14.19
C HIS A 40 -14.92 -2.71 13.65
N SER A 41 -14.20 -2.69 12.52
CA SER A 41 -13.63 -3.89 11.90
C SER A 41 -12.55 -4.54 12.78
N SER A 42 -12.18 -5.78 12.46
CA SER A 42 -11.05 -6.44 13.13
C SER A 42 -9.73 -5.69 12.89
N LYS A 43 -8.79 -5.81 13.84
CA LYS A 43 -7.43 -5.24 13.68
C LYS A 43 -6.73 -5.75 12.43
N SER A 44 -6.92 -7.03 12.10
CA SER A 44 -6.40 -7.64 10.88
C SER A 44 -6.96 -6.99 9.62
N LEU A 45 -8.27 -6.69 9.56
CA LEU A 45 -8.88 -6.00 8.43
C LEU A 45 -8.42 -4.54 8.33
N ILE A 46 -8.32 -3.82 9.45
CA ILE A 46 -7.79 -2.45 9.46
C ILE A 46 -6.35 -2.42 8.93
N CYS A 47 -5.52 -3.37 9.35
CA CYS A 47 -4.15 -3.51 8.87
C CYS A 47 -4.09 -3.87 7.38
N ALA A 48 -4.93 -4.80 6.92
CA ALA A 48 -5.03 -5.16 5.51
C ALA A 48 -5.46 -3.95 4.65
N CYS A 49 -6.47 -3.19 5.09
CA CYS A 49 -6.90 -1.96 4.43
C CYS A 49 -5.77 -0.93 4.34
N LEU A 50 -4.96 -0.80 5.40
CA LEU A 50 -3.81 0.08 5.37
C LEU A 50 -2.79 -0.39 4.33
N LEU A 51 -2.54 -1.70 4.18
CA LEU A 51 -1.42 -2.21 3.38
C LEU A 51 -1.78 -2.76 1.99
N HIS A 52 -3.06 -2.75 1.59
CA HIS A 52 -3.52 -3.47 0.39
C HIS A 52 -2.81 -3.06 -0.90
N ASP A 53 -2.53 -1.77 -1.07
CA ASP A 53 -1.88 -1.20 -2.25
C ASP A 53 -0.37 -0.94 -2.04
N TYR A 54 0.25 -1.55 -1.03
CA TYR A 54 1.64 -1.29 -0.65
C TYR A 54 2.66 -1.61 -1.76
N GLY A 55 2.31 -2.49 -2.71
CA GLY A 55 3.18 -2.79 -3.86
C GLY A 55 3.51 -1.55 -4.70
N HIS A 56 2.65 -0.53 -4.73
CA HIS A 56 2.97 0.75 -5.37
C HIS A 56 4.16 1.49 -4.75
N PHE A 57 4.49 1.24 -3.48
CA PHE A 57 5.69 1.79 -2.84
C PHE A 57 6.96 0.97 -3.13
N VAL A 58 6.81 -0.24 -3.64
CA VAL A 58 7.91 -1.18 -3.91
C VAL A 58 8.31 -1.14 -5.38
N ILE A 59 7.36 -0.88 -6.28
CA ILE A 59 7.63 -0.70 -7.71
C ILE A 59 8.52 0.54 -7.92
N GLU A 60 9.69 0.33 -8.52
CA GLU A 60 10.70 1.38 -8.71
C GLU A 60 10.31 2.43 -9.76
N ASP A 61 9.69 2.01 -10.87
CA ASP A 61 9.36 2.89 -12.00
C ASP A 61 7.91 2.66 -12.50
N PRO A 62 6.91 3.22 -11.80
CA PRO A 62 5.52 3.11 -12.21
C PRO A 62 5.22 3.86 -13.52
N ASP A 63 5.94 4.95 -13.82
CA ASP A 63 5.72 5.75 -15.03
C ASP A 63 6.12 4.98 -16.29
N LEU A 64 7.20 4.19 -16.24
CA LEU A 64 7.61 3.31 -17.32
C LEU A 64 6.58 2.22 -17.60
N LEU A 65 5.94 1.66 -16.56
CA LEU A 65 4.89 0.67 -16.70
C LEU A 65 3.67 1.27 -17.40
N VAL A 66 3.25 2.46 -16.99
CA VAL A 66 2.17 3.21 -17.64
C VAL A 66 2.52 3.51 -19.10
N LEU A 67 3.72 4.02 -19.37
CA LEU A 67 4.18 4.34 -20.72
C LEU A 67 4.16 3.12 -21.66
N LYS A 68 4.52 1.95 -21.12
CA LYS A 68 4.53 0.68 -21.88
C LYS A 68 3.19 -0.05 -21.87
N SER A 69 2.17 0.49 -21.21
CA SER A 69 0.87 -0.17 -21.01
C SER A 69 1.02 -1.58 -20.41
N LEU A 70 1.93 -1.71 -19.44
CA LEU A 70 2.20 -2.95 -18.72
C LEU A 70 1.54 -2.92 -17.35
N ASP A 71 1.02 -4.07 -16.94
CA ASP A 71 0.54 -4.27 -15.59
C ASP A 71 1.73 -4.37 -14.62
N GLY A 72 1.69 -3.56 -13.57
CA GLY A 72 2.70 -3.53 -12.51
C GLY A 72 2.55 -4.62 -11.46
N LYS A 73 1.41 -5.35 -11.45
CA LYS A 73 1.11 -6.42 -10.49
C LYS A 73 1.39 -6.01 -9.05
N HIS A 74 0.98 -4.80 -8.70
CA HIS A 74 1.19 -4.22 -7.37
C HIS A 74 0.64 -5.10 -6.24
N GLU A 75 -0.41 -5.87 -6.50
CA GLU A 75 -0.98 -6.87 -5.63
C GLU A 75 0.01 -8.01 -5.30
N ASP A 76 0.65 -8.58 -6.32
CA ASP A 76 1.63 -9.66 -6.16
C ASP A 76 2.90 -9.14 -5.51
N VAL A 77 3.37 -7.96 -5.94
CA VAL A 77 4.56 -7.29 -5.39
C VAL A 77 4.34 -6.96 -3.91
N GLY A 78 3.17 -6.44 -3.55
CA GLY A 78 2.81 -6.15 -2.17
C GLY A 78 2.76 -7.40 -1.31
N TYR A 79 2.12 -8.47 -1.81
CA TYR A 79 2.10 -9.77 -1.15
C TYR A 79 3.51 -10.31 -0.90
N ASP A 80 4.35 -10.37 -1.94
CA ASP A 80 5.70 -10.92 -1.85
C ASP A 80 6.58 -10.16 -0.86
N PHE A 81 6.37 -8.85 -0.75
CA PHE A 81 7.08 -8.02 0.21
C PHE A 81 6.60 -8.25 1.66
N LEU A 82 5.30 -8.39 1.90
CA LEU A 82 4.70 -8.41 3.23
C LEU A 82 4.59 -9.81 3.85
N LYS A 83 4.54 -10.88 3.04
CA LYS A 83 4.25 -12.27 3.47
C LYS A 83 5.17 -12.82 4.56
N ASP A 84 6.39 -12.29 4.68
CA ASP A 84 7.35 -12.72 5.68
C ASP A 84 7.20 -12.05 7.04
N TYR A 85 6.47 -10.93 7.09
CA TYR A 85 6.29 -10.11 8.29
C TYR A 85 4.88 -10.25 8.89
N PHE A 86 3.86 -10.41 8.05
CA PHE A 86 2.47 -10.57 8.47
C PHE A 86 2.04 -12.02 8.26
N LYS A 87 2.09 -12.81 9.34
CA LYS A 87 1.72 -14.22 9.32
C LYS A 87 0.23 -14.42 9.66
N PRO A 88 -0.40 -15.50 9.18
CA PRO A 88 -1.74 -15.87 9.62
C PRO A 88 -1.83 -15.94 11.15
N GLU A 89 -2.98 -15.54 11.69
CA GLU A 89 -3.30 -15.68 13.13
C GLU A 89 -3.41 -17.16 13.55
#